data_AF-A0ABD0QJP8-F1
#
_entry.id   AF-A0ABD0QJP8-F1
#
_cell.length_a   1.000
_cell.length_b   1.000
_cell.length_c   1.000
_cell.angle_alpha   90.00
_cell.angle_beta   90.00
_cell.angle_gamma   90.00
#
_symmetry.space_group_name_H-M   'P 1'
#
loop_
_entity.id
_entity.type
_entity.pdbx_description
1 polymer ?
#
loop_
_entity_poly.entity_id
_entity_poly.type
_entity_poly.pdbx_seq_one_letter_code
_entity_poly.pdbx_strand_id
1 'polypeptide(L)' 'MLTEESCGYLSSALSSNPSHLRELDLSYNHPGNSGVKLLVDTFNNPNCTLDKLKYVDNEESHC' A
#
# COMPACT_ATOMS: atom_id res chain seq x y z
N MET A 1 1.10 9.76 10.93
CA MET A 1 0.25 9.91 9.74
C MET A 1 1.08 9.47 8.55
N LEU A 2 0.60 8.49 7.80
CA LEU A 2 1.27 8.05 6.58
C LEU A 2 0.95 9.10 5.51
N THR A 3 1.97 9.71 4.93
CA THR A 3 1.80 10.64 3.81
C THR A 3 1.91 9.89 2.47
N GLU A 4 1.44 10.50 1.40
CA GLU A 4 1.57 9.96 0.05
C GLU A 4 3.03 9.69 -0.32
N GLU A 5 3.94 10.59 0.08
CA GLU A 5 5.39 10.44 -0.08
C GLU A 5 5.90 9.18 0.63
N SER A 6 5.46 8.95 1.87
CA SER A 6 5.84 7.74 2.61
C SER A 6 5.30 6.45 1.98
N CYS A 7 4.16 6.50 1.27
CA CYS A 7 3.66 5.37 0.48
C CYS A 7 4.59 5.06 -0.70
N GLY A 8 5.20 6.08 -1.32
CA GLY A 8 6.22 5.90 -2.36
C GLY A 8 7.48 5.19 -1.85
N TYR A 9 7.96 5.55 -0.66
CA TYR A 9 9.08 4.84 -0.03
C TYR A 9 8.74 3.39 0.33
N LEU A 10 7.54 3.15 0.86
CA LEU A 10 7.03 1.81 1.14
C LEU A 10 6.94 0.95 -0.12
N SER A 11 6.35 1.50 -1.19
CA SER A 11 6.26 0.87 -2.51
C SER A 11 7.63 0.45 -3.05
N SER A 12 8.61 1.35 -2.96
CA SER A 12 10.00 1.09 -3.38
C SER A 12 10.64 -0.03 -2.54
N ALA A 13 10.47 0.01 -1.23
CA ALA A 13 11.01 -1.01 -0.32
C ALA A 13 10.41 -2.40 -0.59
N LEU A 14 9.11 -2.48 -0.85
CA LEU A 14 8.41 -3.72 -1.19
C LEU A 14 8.84 -4.29 -2.55
N SER A 15 9.26 -3.43 -3.48
CA SER A 15 9.65 -3.84 -4.84
C SER A 15 11.13 -4.21 -4.95
N SER A 16 12.02 -3.53 -4.22
CA SER A 16 13.47 -3.70 -4.34
C SER A 16 14.04 -4.82 -3.47
N ASN A 17 13.34 -5.23 -2.42
CA ASN A 17 13.82 -6.24 -1.50
C ASN A 17 12.75 -7.33 -1.38
N PRO A 18 13.04 -8.60 -1.71
CA PRO A 18 12.11 -9.68 -1.44
C PRO A 18 11.96 -9.80 0.08
N SER A 19 10.94 -9.10 0.58
CA SER A 19 10.63 -9.05 1.99
C SER A 19 10.00 -10.38 2.39
N HIS A 20 10.33 -10.87 3.59
CA HIS A 20 9.56 -11.94 4.22
C HIS A 20 8.16 -11.46 4.67
N LEU A 21 7.84 -10.18 4.47
CA LEU A 21 6.53 -9.61 4.75
C LEU A 21 5.50 -10.20 3.78
N ARG A 22 4.53 -10.92 4.35
CA ARG A 22 3.40 -11.51 3.62
C ARG A 22 2.12 -10.71 3.81
N GLU A 23 2.00 -9.94 4.89
CA GLU A 23 0.84 -9.12 5.17
C GLU A 23 1.24 -7.70 5.58
N LEU A 24 0.55 -6.69 5.01
CA LEU A 24 0.68 -5.29 5.37
C LEU A 24 -0.68 -4.71 5.73
N ASP A 25 -0.80 -4.15 6.94
CA ASP A 25 -2.03 -3.54 7.45
C ASP A 25 -1.84 -2.04 7.69
N LEU A 26 -2.57 -1.23 6.93
CA LEU A 26 -2.55 0.23 6.96
C LEU A 26 -3.90 0.81 7.39
N SER A 27 -4.77 0.02 8.02
CA SER A 27 -6.15 0.43 8.37
C SER A 27 -6.22 1.68 9.26
N TYR A 28 -5.14 1.98 10.00
CA TYR A 28 -5.04 3.14 10.90
C TYR A 28 -4.06 4.22 10.41
N ASN A 29 -3.68 4.18 9.13
CA ASN A 29 -2.58 5.00 8.61
C ASN A 29 -3.01 6.07 7.59
N HIS A 30 -4.29 6.12 7.18
CA HIS A 30 -4.85 7.08 6.21
C HIS A 30 -3.90 7.41 5.04
N PRO A 31 -3.51 6.41 4.22
CA PRO A 31 -2.54 6.59 3.13
C PRO A 31 -2.98 7.57 2.03
N GLY A 32 -4.26 7.98 2.00
CA GLY A 32 -4.84 8.82 0.94
C GLY A 32 -5.01 8.05 -0.37
N ASN A 33 -5.83 8.56 -1.29
CA ASN A 33 -6.19 7.82 -2.51
C ASN A 33 -4.98 7.56 -3.42
N SER A 34 -4.06 8.51 -3.55
CA SER A 34 -2.84 8.34 -4.34
C SER A 34 -1.87 7.35 -3.68
N GLY A 35 -1.73 7.40 -2.35
CA GLY A 35 -0.92 6.45 -1.59
C GLY A 35 -1.47 5.03 -1.66
N VAL A 36 -2.80 4.85 -1.55
CA VAL A 36 -3.48 3.57 -1.79
C VAL A 36 -3.18 3.06 -3.20
N LYS A 37 -3.34 3.91 -4.22
CA LYS A 37 -3.08 3.53 -5.62
C LYS A 37 -1.65 3.03 -5.82
N LEU A 38 -0.65 3.76 -5.30
CA LEU A 38 0.76 3.34 -5.36
C LEU A 38 0.99 1.96 -4.73
N LEU A 39 0.41 1.73 -3.55
CA LEU A 39 0.57 0.48 -2.82
C LEU A 39 -0.15 -0.69 -3.50
N VAL A 40 -1.32 -0.46 -4.09
CA VAL A 40 -2.07 -1.45 -4.88
C VAL A 40 -1.32 -1.82 -6.16
N ASP A 41 -0.77 -0.83 -6.88
CA ASP A 41 0.04 -1.07 -8.08
C ASP A 41 1.29 -1.90 -7.73
N THR A 42 1.93 -1.62 -6.60
CA THR A 42 3.03 -2.45 -6.07
C THR A 42 2.58 -3.84 -5.67
N PHE A 43 1.44 -3.98 -5.00
CA PHE A 43 0.90 -5.28 -4.59
C PHE A 43 0.59 -6.19 -5.78
N ASN A 44 0.09 -5.61 -6.89
CA ASN A 44 -0.18 -6.33 -8.13
C ASN A 44 1.07 -6.65 -8.96
N ASN A 45 2.25 -6.15 -8.55
CA ASN A 45 3.50 -6.46 -9.24
C ASN A 45 3.88 -7.93 -8.99
N PRO A 46 4.26 -8.70 -10.02
CA PRO A 46 4.64 -10.12 -9.85
C PRO A 46 5.87 -10.31 -8.94
N ASN A 47 6.67 -9.27 -8.72
CA ASN A 47 7.81 -9.32 -7.80
C ASN A 47 7.41 -9.03 -6.34
N CYS A 48 6.16 -8.66 -6.07
CA CYS A 48 5.69 -8.42 -4.72
C CYS A 48 5.50 -9.76 -3.99
N THR A 49 6.01 -9.83 -2.76
CA THR A 49 5.90 -11.02 -1.91
C THR A 49 4.71 -10.98 -0.96
N LEU A 50 3.95 -9.86 -0.93
CA LEU A 50 2.76 -9.71 -0.11
C LEU A 50 1.63 -10.61 -0.64
N ASP A 51 1.02 -11.36 0.27
CA ASP A 51 -0.25 -12.07 0.03
C ASP A 51 -1.45 -11.20 0.37
N LYS A 52 -1.28 -10.25 1.30
CA LYS A 52 -2.38 -9.45 1.83
C LYS A 52 -1.98 -8.00 2.06
N LEU A 53 -2.78 -7.10 1.52
CA LEU A 53 -2.75 -5.67 1.80
C LEU A 53 -4.10 -5.27 2.39
N LYS A 54 -4.09 -4.59 3.54
CA LYS A 54 -5.30 -3.99 4.15
C LYS A 54 -5.10 -2.49 4.27
N TYR A 55 -6.13 -1.74 3.90
CA TYR A 55 -6.26 -0.31 4.12
C TYR A 55 -7.74 -0.01 4.32
N VAL A 56 -8.05 1.10 5.00
CA VAL A 56 -9.42 1.60 5.03
C VAL A 56 -9.61 2.44 3.77
N ASP A 57 -10.48 1.95 2.90
CA ASP A 57 -10.94 2.75 1.78
C ASP A 57 -11.89 3.81 2.34
N ASN A 58 -11.45 5.06 2.31
CA ASN A 58 -12.36 6.19 2.55
C ASN A 58 -12.95 6.56 1.18
N GLU A 59 -13.65 5.63 0.52
CA GLU A 59 -14.61 6.06 -0.48
C GLU A 59 -15.66 6.86 0.28
N GLU A 60 -15.62 8.19 0.14
CA GLU A 60 -16.88 8.91 0.02
C GLU A 60 -17.64 8.18 -1.09
N SER A 61 -18.63 7.40 -0.66
CA SER A 61 -19.65 6.81 -1.49
C SER A 61 -20.02 7.81 -2.58
N HIS A 62 -19.65 7.51 -3.81
CA HIS A 62 -20.19 8.16 -4.98
C HIS A 62 -21.72 8.09 -4.88
N CYS A 63 -22.36 9.24 -4.66
CA CYS A 63 -23.75 9.44 -5.06
C CYS A 63 -23.89 9.23 -6.57
#